data_AF-A0A2N9M9G5-F1
#
_entry.id   AF-A0A2N9M9G5-F1
#
_cell.length_a   1.000
_cell.length_b   1.000
_cell.length_c   1.000
_cell.angle_alpha   90.00
_cell.angle_beta   90.00
_cell.angle_gamma   90.00
#
_symmetry.space_group_name_H-M   'P 1'
#
loop_
_entity.id
_entity.type
_entity.pdbx_description
1 polymer ?
#
loop_
_entity_poly.entity_id
_entity_poly.type
_entity_poly.pdbx_seq_one_letter_code
_entity_poly.pdbx_strand_id
1 'polypeptide(L)' 'MADDKLYKAEYLGSGTFVISKPKRKKNKIRQSQLKNTERGSRK' A
#
# COMPACT_ATOMS: atom_id res chain seq x y z
N MET A 1 -5.93 -9.46 -16.57
CA MET A 1 -4.77 -8.79 -15.94
C MET A 1 -4.31 -9.62 -14.75
N ALA A 2 -3.42 -10.59 -14.97
CA ALA A 2 -3.00 -11.57 -13.94
C ALA A 2 -1.99 -11.01 -12.93
N ASP A 3 -1.41 -9.84 -13.23
CA ASP A 3 -0.29 -9.26 -12.51
C ASP A 3 -0.67 -8.46 -11.25
N ASP A 4 -1.93 -8.04 -11.13
CA ASP A 4 -2.42 -7.23 -9.99
C ASP A 4 -2.48 -8.00 -8.66
N LYS A 5 -2.16 -9.29 -8.68
CA LYS A 5 -2.28 -10.20 -7.53
C LYS A 5 -0.95 -10.72 -7.00
N LEU A 6 0.16 -10.50 -7.70
CA LEU A 6 1.46 -11.03 -7.30
C LEU A 6 2.26 -9.98 -6.53
N TYR A 7 3.02 -10.43 -5.53
CA TYR A 7 4.01 -9.57 -4.89
C TYR A 7 5.14 -9.29 -5.87
N LYS A 8 5.44 -8.00 -6.12
CA LYS A 8 6.63 -7.59 -6.88
C LYS A 8 7.40 -6.54 -6.10
N ALA A 9 8.71 -6.51 -6.32
CA ALA A 9 9.60 -5.50 -5.81
C ALA A 9 10.45 -4.98 -6.97
N GLU A 10 10.38 -3.68 -7.22
CA GLU A 10 11.18 -2.98 -8.22
C GLU A 10 12.21 -2.10 -7.51
N TYR A 11 13.49 -2.26 -7.88
CA TYR A 11 14.56 -1.45 -7.34
C TYR A 11 14.70 -0.17 -8.16
N LEU A 12 14.53 0.99 -7.51
CA LEU A 12 14.61 2.31 -8.16
C LEU A 12 15.99 2.98 -8.03
N GLY A 13 16.94 2.33 -7.36
CA GLY A 13 18.24 2.92 -7.01
C GLY A 13 18.30 3.47 -5.58
N SER A 14 19.50 3.83 -5.12
CA SER A 14 19.78 4.43 -3.80
C SER A 14 19.13 3.71 -2.61
N GLY A 15 19.08 2.37 -2.64
CA GLY A 15 18.45 1.57 -1.57
C GLY A 15 16.92 1.67 -1.51
N THR A 16 16.28 2.29 -2.50
CA THR A 16 14.82 2.50 -2.55
C THR A 16 14.14 1.39 -3.35
N PHE A 17 13.13 0.77 -2.74
CA PHE A 17 12.34 -0.31 -3.35
C PHE A 17 10.87 0.08 -3.43
N VAL A 18 10.26 -0.10 -4.60
CA VAL A 18 8.80 -0.03 -4.75
C VAL A 18 8.24 -1.43 -4.66
N ILE A 19 7.47 -1.66 -3.60
CA ILE A 19 6.87 -2.96 -3.33
C ILE A 19 5.41 -2.93 -3.78
N SER A 20 5.11 -3.50 -4.95
CA SER A 20 3.73 -3.68 -5.39
C SER A 20 3.15 -4.93 -4.72
N LYS A 21 2.18 -4.72 -3.82
CA LYS A 21 1.45 -5.81 -3.15
C LYS A 21 0.07 -5.97 -3.80
N PRO A 22 -0.49 -7.18 -3.85
CA PRO A 22 -1.86 -7.41 -4.32
C PRO A 22 -2.85 -6.41 -3.72
N LYS A 23 -3.79 -5.94 -4.55
CA LYS A 23 -4.83 -4.99 -4.10
C LYS A 23 -5.55 -5.55 -2.88
N ARG A 24 -5.37 -4.90 -1.73
CA ARG A 24 -5.94 -5.34 -0.45
C ARG A 24 -7.47 -5.39 -0.55
N LYS A 25 -8.11 -6.40 0.06
CA LYS A 25 -9.58 -6.43 0.23
C LYS A 25 -10.06 -5.11 0.86
N LYS A 26 -11.24 -4.62 0.47
CA LYS A 26 -11.81 -3.34 0.96
C LYS A 26 -11.71 -3.17 2.48
N ASN A 27 -11.98 -4.23 3.24
CA ASN A 27 -11.89 -4.22 4.70
C ASN A 27 -10.47 -3.93 5.24
N LYS A 28 -9.43 -4.45 4.58
CA LYS A 28 -8.03 -4.23 4.99
C LYS A 28 -7.56 -2.81 4.63
N ILE A 29 -8.06 -2.24 3.52
CA ILE A 29 -7.81 -0.84 3.16
C ILE A 29 -8.39 0.08 4.24
N ARG A 30 -9.68 -0.12 4.60
CA ARG A 30 -10.35 0.64 5.66
C ARG A 30 -9.59 0.59 6.98
N GLN A 31 -9.18 -0.61 7.40
CA GLN A 31 -8.40 -0.76 8.64
C GLN A 31 -7.05 -0.04 8.60
N SER A 32 -6.38 -0.02 7.45
CA SER A 32 -5.13 0.72 7.28
C SER A 32 -5.34 2.24 7.39
N GLN A 33 -6.40 2.77 6.78
CA GLN A 33 -6.74 4.20 6.83
C GLN A 33 -7.12 4.64 8.23
N LEU A 34 -7.85 3.79 8.98
CA LEU A 34 -8.20 4.07 10.38
C LEU A 34 -6.98 4.08 11.30
N LYS A 35 -6.00 3.20 11.07
CA LYS A 35 -4.75 3.16 11.84
C LYS A 35 -3.82 4.32 11.49
N ASN A 36 -3.77 4.68 10.21
CA ASN A 36 -2.90 5.73 9.67
C ASN A 36 -3.73 6.99 9.39
N THR A 37 -4.50 7.46 10.37
CA THR A 37 -5.23 8.73 10.25
C THR A 37 -4.27 9.88 10.00
N GLU A 38 -4.55 10.69 8.98
CA GLU A 38 -3.73 11.86 8.69
C GLU A 38 -3.82 12.90 9.81
N ARG A 39 -2.67 13.44 10.20
CA ARG A 39 -2.57 14.46 11.24
C ARG A 39 -3.31 15.72 10.78
N GLY A 40 -4.26 16.22 11.57
CA GLY A 40 -5.10 17.37 11.22
C GLY A 40 -6.46 17.02 10.58
N SER A 41 -6.77 15.72 10.41
CA SER A 41 -8.10 15.26 9.95
C SER A 41 -9.22 15.41 10.99
N ARG A 42 -8.87 15.58 12.26
CA ARG A 42 -9.81 15.97 13.33
C ARG A 42 -9.72 17.50 13.47
N LYS A 43 -10.70 18.20 12.90
CA LYS A 43 -11.01 19.58 13.29
C LYS A 43 -11.90 19.56 14.52
#